data_AF-A0A0L8L5Z8-F1
#
_entry.id   AF-A0A0L8L5Z8-F1
#
_cell.length_a   1.000
_cell.length_b   1.000
_cell.length_c   1.000
_cell.angle_alpha   90.00
_cell.angle_beta   90.00
_cell.angle_gamma   90.00
#
_symmetry.space_group_name_H-M   'P 1'
#
loop_
_entity.id
_entity.type
_entity.pdbx_description
1 polymer ?
#
loop_
_entity_poly.entity_id
_entity_poly.type
_entity_poly.pdbx_seq_one_letter_code
_entity_poly.pdbx_strand_id
1 'polypeptide(L)'
;MTGGRGRSVAPRELATDPENWPDAVIPNHPQARVVQAIARSLARHVNQEGLGLRRVAALSGVNRQAIANLLVGDSWPDVATLSRLEDGLGIGLYPGSSGPGSRHC
;
A
#
# COMPACT_ATOMS: atom_id res chain seq x y z
N MET A 1 19.04 3.94 -6.71
CA MET A 1 18.74 2.55 -6.34
C MET A 1 19.25 2.29 -4.93
N THR A 2 18.46 2.64 -3.91
CA THR A 2 18.78 2.41 -2.50
C THR A 2 17.75 1.44 -1.94
N GLY A 3 18.21 0.24 -1.59
CA GLY A 3 17.38 -0.80 -1.00
C GLY A 3 18.23 -2.02 -0.72
N GLY A 4 18.74 -2.12 0.50
CA GLY A 4 19.43 -3.30 0.99
C GLY A 4 18.57 -4.56 0.86
N ARG A 5 19.20 -5.71 1.07
CA ARG A 5 18.71 -7.10 0.90
C ARG A 5 17.31 -7.45 1.45
N GLY A 6 16.62 -6.54 2.15
CA GLY A 6 15.25 -6.72 2.64
C GLY A 6 14.12 -6.46 1.62
N ARG A 7 14.41 -5.85 0.45
CA ARG A 7 13.40 -5.63 -0.61
C ARG A 7 13.37 -6.72 -1.69
N SER A 8 14.22 -7.75 -1.60
CA SER A 8 14.21 -8.87 -2.55
C SER A 8 13.07 -9.84 -2.33
N VAL A 9 12.50 -9.87 -1.12
CA VAL A 9 11.34 -10.68 -0.73
C VAL A 9 10.10 -9.77 -0.74
N ALA A 10 9.02 -10.22 -1.36
CA ALA A 10 7.78 -9.45 -1.42
C ALA A 10 7.12 -9.39 -0.03
N PRO A 11 6.42 -8.30 0.33
CA PRO A 11 5.69 -8.20 1.60
C PRO A 11 4.78 -9.41 1.88
N ARG A 12 4.06 -9.93 0.87
CA ARG A 12 3.17 -11.08 1.05
C ARG A 12 3.90 -12.38 1.39
N GLU A 13 5.11 -12.56 0.89
CA GLU A 13 5.93 -13.77 1.13
C GLU A 13 6.42 -13.85 2.58
N LEU A 14 6.32 -12.75 3.34
CA LEU A 14 6.64 -12.70 4.76
C LEU A 14 5.43 -13.08 5.66
N ALA A 15 4.29 -13.40 5.05
CA ALA A 15 3.11 -13.89 5.75
C ALA A 15 3.16 -15.42 5.93
N THR A 16 2.43 -15.93 6.92
CA THR A 16 2.28 -17.38 7.13
C THR A 16 1.54 -18.07 5.98
N ASP A 17 0.66 -17.34 5.29
CA ASP A 17 -0.09 -17.79 4.12
C ASP A 17 -0.11 -16.67 3.06
N PRO A 18 0.84 -16.66 2.11
CA PRO A 18 0.96 -15.60 1.11
C PRO A 18 -0.25 -15.47 0.16
N GLU A 19 -1.00 -16.56 -0.07
CA GLU A 19 -2.16 -16.58 -0.98
C GLU A 19 -3.38 -15.90 -0.36
N ASN A 20 -3.46 -15.90 0.97
CA ASN A 20 -4.51 -15.20 1.71
C ASN A 20 -4.18 -13.70 1.93
N TRP A 21 -3.33 -13.09 1.09
CA TRP A 21 -3.10 -11.65 1.13
C TRP A 21 -4.37 -10.87 0.72
N PRO A 22 -4.70 -9.73 1.36
CA PRO A 22 -3.98 -9.08 2.45
C PRO A 22 -4.42 -9.55 3.84
N ASP A 23 -5.22 -10.60 4.01
CA ASP A 23 -5.81 -11.03 5.27
C ASP A 23 -4.95 -12.00 6.10
N ALA A 24 -3.85 -12.47 5.53
CA ALA A 24 -2.89 -13.37 6.18
C ALA A 24 -2.23 -12.83 7.46
N VAL A 25 -1.72 -13.72 8.30
CA VAL A 25 -0.98 -13.37 9.52
C VAL A 25 0.50 -13.11 9.21
N ILE A 26 1.08 -12.05 9.77
CA ILE A 26 2.50 -11.69 9.63
C ILE A 26 3.15 -11.55 11.02
N PRO A 27 3.85 -12.58 11.53
CA PRO A 27 4.33 -12.61 12.91
C PRO A 27 5.53 -11.69 13.18
N ASN A 28 6.63 -11.84 12.43
CA ASN A 28 7.94 -11.26 12.79
C ASN A 28 8.42 -10.15 11.85
N HIS A 29 7.52 -9.59 11.05
CA HIS A 29 7.86 -8.58 10.02
C HIS A 29 6.98 -7.33 10.17
N PRO A 30 7.26 -6.44 11.15
CA PRO A 30 6.47 -5.24 11.39
C PRO A 30 6.32 -4.36 10.15
N GLN A 31 7.39 -4.22 9.36
CA GLN A 31 7.37 -3.49 8.09
C GLN A 31 6.38 -4.08 7.08
N ALA A 32 6.25 -5.42 7.01
CA ALA A 32 5.30 -6.07 6.11
C ALA A 32 3.86 -5.91 6.62
N ARG A 33 3.64 -5.90 7.94
CA ARG A 33 2.33 -5.55 8.53
C ARG A 33 1.89 -4.14 8.17
N VAL A 34 2.81 -3.18 8.12
CA VAL A 34 2.49 -1.81 7.69
C VAL A 34 2.06 -1.80 6.21
N VAL A 35 2.80 -2.48 5.33
CA VAL A 35 2.41 -2.59 3.91
C VAL A 35 1.07 -3.30 3.75
N GLN A 36 0.83 -4.36 4.51
CA GLN A 36 -0.46 -5.07 4.53
C GLN A 36 -1.60 -4.14 4.94
N ALA A 37 -1.43 -3.35 6.00
CA ALA A 37 -2.44 -2.40 6.45
C ALA A 37 -2.72 -1.31 5.40
N ILE A 38 -1.68 -0.79 4.74
CA ILE A 38 -1.81 0.15 3.62
C ILE A 38 -2.60 -0.50 2.47
N ALA A 39 -2.25 -1.73 2.08
CA ALA A 39 -2.95 -2.47 1.02
C ALA A 39 -4.43 -2.69 1.35
N ARG A 40 -4.76 -3.07 2.60
CA ARG A 40 -6.15 -3.21 3.07
C ARG A 40 -6.90 -1.88 3.01
N SER A 41 -6.30 -0.79 3.48
CA SER A 41 -6.91 0.54 3.48
C SER A 41 -7.22 0.99 2.06
N LEU A 42 -6.24 0.85 1.15
CA LEU A 42 -6.40 1.20 -0.25
C LEU A 42 -7.46 0.34 -0.93
N ALA A 43 -7.43 -0.99 -0.76
CA ALA A 43 -8.42 -1.90 -1.34
C ALA A 43 -9.84 -1.56 -0.87
N ARG A 44 -10.00 -1.28 0.42
CA ARG A 44 -11.29 -0.89 1.01
C ARG A 44 -11.82 0.40 0.37
N HIS A 45 -11.00 1.45 0.30
CA HIS A 45 -11.41 2.72 -0.29
C HIS A 45 -11.76 2.58 -1.77
N VAL A 46 -10.92 1.88 -2.54
CA VAL A 46 -11.15 1.62 -3.97
C VAL A 46 -12.48 0.89 -4.20
N ASN A 47 -12.79 -0.12 -3.38
CA ASN A 47 -14.05 -0.86 -3.46
C ASN A 47 -15.26 -0.03 -3.03
N GLN A 48 -15.14 0.75 -1.96
CA GLN A 48 -16.23 1.61 -1.45
C GLN A 48 -16.62 2.70 -2.47
N GLU A 49 -15.63 3.30 -3.12
CA GLU A 49 -15.83 4.37 -4.11
C GLU A 49 -16.07 3.83 -5.53
N GLY A 50 -16.06 2.52 -5.73
CA GLY A 50 -16.21 1.89 -7.06
C GLY A 50 -15.13 2.29 -8.06
N LEU A 51 -13.92 2.61 -7.58
CA LEU A 51 -12.83 3.10 -8.41
C LEU A 51 -12.10 1.97 -9.14
N GLY A 52 -11.80 2.18 -10.42
CA GLY A 52 -10.84 1.34 -11.14
C GLY A 52 -9.40 1.78 -10.88
N LEU A 53 -8.43 0.87 -10.98
CA LEU A 53 -7.00 1.20 -10.79
C LEU A 53 -6.49 2.29 -11.74
N ARG A 54 -7.08 2.39 -12.94
CA ARG A 54 -6.78 3.49 -13.89
C ARG A 54 -7.17 4.86 -13.32
N ARG A 55 -8.32 4.94 -12.63
CA ARG A 55 -8.79 6.17 -12.01
C ARG A 55 -7.92 6.53 -10.80
N VAL A 56 -7.56 5.55 -9.98
CA VAL A 56 -6.62 5.74 -8.85
C VAL A 56 -5.27 6.29 -9.34
N ALA A 57 -4.73 5.72 -10.42
CA ALA A 57 -3.49 6.19 -11.02
C ALA A 57 -3.60 7.64 -11.53
N ALA A 58 -4.72 7.99 -12.17
CA ALA A 58 -4.95 9.35 -12.64
C ALA A 58 -5.08 10.38 -11.51
N LEU A 59 -5.71 10.00 -10.38
CA LEU A 59 -5.90 10.87 -9.23
C LEU A 59 -4.59 11.09 -8.44
N SER A 60 -3.81 10.02 -8.25
CA SER A 60 -2.58 10.05 -7.44
C SER A 60 -1.32 10.37 -8.22
N GLY A 61 -1.34 10.24 -9.55
CA GLY A 61 -0.14 10.28 -10.38
C GLY A 61 0.79 9.07 -10.17
N VAL A 62 0.37 8.06 -9.40
CA VAL A 62 1.13 6.82 -9.20
C VAL A 62 0.86 5.84 -10.34
N ASN A 63 1.90 5.15 -10.78
CA ASN A 63 1.80 4.16 -11.86
C ASN A 63 0.77 3.05 -11.50
N ARG A 64 -0.15 2.74 -12.43
CA ARG A 64 -1.18 1.71 -12.25
C ARG A 64 -0.60 0.35 -11.82
N GLN A 65 0.52 -0.07 -12.38
CA GLN A 65 1.16 -1.33 -12.03
C GLN A 65 1.73 -1.30 -10.61
N ALA A 66 2.29 -0.17 -10.17
CA ALA A 66 2.74 -0.02 -8.79
C ALA A 66 1.57 -0.13 -7.80
N ILE A 67 0.41 0.44 -8.14
CA ILE A 67 -0.82 0.30 -7.35
C ILE A 67 -1.28 -1.16 -7.31
N ALA A 68 -1.30 -1.84 -8.46
CA ALA A 68 -1.67 -3.25 -8.54
C ALA A 68 -0.75 -4.13 -7.68
N ASN A 69 0.57 -3.94 -7.81
CA ASN A 69 1.58 -4.68 -7.04
C ASN A 69 1.47 -4.39 -5.54
N LEU A 70 1.17 -3.15 -5.14
CA LEU A 70 0.92 -2.81 -3.74
C LEU A 70 -0.31 -3.55 -3.20
N LEU A 71 -1.42 -3.56 -3.94
CA LEU A 71 -2.65 -4.22 -3.54
C LEU A 71 -2.48 -5.71 -3.31
N VAL A 72 -1.68 -6.39 -4.15
CA VAL A 72 -1.39 -7.82 -4.02
C VAL A 72 -0.17 -8.12 -3.14
N GLY A 73 0.49 -7.11 -2.57
CA GLY A 73 1.63 -7.31 -1.67
C GLY A 73 2.94 -7.73 -2.35
N ASP A 74 3.07 -7.47 -3.66
CA ASP A 74 4.25 -7.77 -4.48
C ASP A 74 5.31 -6.66 -4.49
N SER A 75 5.03 -5.52 -3.87
CA SER A 75 5.98 -4.41 -3.86
C SER A 75 6.01 -3.65 -2.55
N TRP A 76 7.19 -3.12 -2.21
CA TRP A 76 7.39 -2.20 -1.11
C TRP A 76 7.09 -0.77 -1.60
N PRO A 77 6.00 -0.12 -1.14
CA PRO A 77 5.77 1.28 -1.45
C PRO A 77 6.84 2.12 -0.75
N ASP A 78 7.30 3.18 -1.41
CA ASP A 78 8.11 4.20 -0.75
C ASP A 78 7.24 5.35 -0.23
N VAL A 79 7.86 6.24 0.55
CA VAL A 79 7.16 7.39 1.17
C VAL A 79 6.55 8.30 0.10
N ALA A 80 7.22 8.49 -1.04
CA ALA A 80 6.71 9.33 -2.12
C ALA A 80 5.46 8.73 -2.78
N THR A 81 5.44 7.41 -2.98
CA THR A 81 4.28 6.66 -3.47
C THR A 81 3.12 6.77 -2.50
N LEU A 82 3.37 6.57 -1.20
CA LEU A 82 2.34 6.68 -0.17
C LEU A 82 1.75 8.10 -0.12
N SER A 83 2.59 9.13 -0.03
CA SER A 83 2.15 10.54 0.00
C SER A 83 1.29 10.89 -1.20
N ARG A 84 1.70 10.49 -2.41
CA ARG A 84 0.93 10.76 -3.64
C ARG A 84 -0.42 10.04 -3.67
N LEU A 85 -0.47 8.80 -3.19
CA LEU A 85 -1.73 8.07 -3.08
C LEU A 85 -2.67 8.74 -2.08
N GLU A 86 -2.16 9.09 -0.90
CA GLU A 86 -2.94 9.77 0.13
C GLU A 86 -3.47 11.12 -0.38
N ASP A 87 -2.61 11.96 -0.97
CA ASP A 87 -3.00 13.27 -1.48
C ASP A 87 -4.00 13.19 -2.63
N GLY A 88 -3.78 12.29 -3.58
CA GLY A 88 -4.65 12.11 -4.74
C GLY A 88 -6.03 11.53 -4.38
N LEU A 89 -6.10 10.71 -3.33
CA LEU A 89 -7.35 10.11 -2.86
C LEU A 89 -8.00 10.91 -1.72
N GLY A 90 -7.28 11.85 -1.12
CA GLY A 90 -7.75 12.67 0.00
C GLY A 90 -7.92 11.90 1.32
N ILE A 91 -7.31 10.72 1.45
CA ILE A 91 -7.45 9.83 2.62
C ILE A 91 -6.11 9.50 3.27
N GLY A 92 -6.16 9.06 4.52
CA GLY A 92 -5.02 8.46 5.21
C GLY A 92 -4.89 6.97 4.88
N LEU A 93 -3.71 6.55 4.41
CA LEU A 93 -3.39 5.15 4.12
C LEU A 93 -2.43 4.57 5.16
N TYR A 94 -1.56 5.40 5.77
CA TYR A 94 -0.71 4.94 6.85
C TYR A 94 -1.55 4.48 8.07
N PRO A 95 -1.17 3.40 8.77
CA PRO A 95 -1.93 2.92 9.92
C PRO A 95 -2.13 4.00 10.99
N GLY A 96 -3.40 4.27 11.33
CA GLY A 96 -3.76 5.26 12.34
C GLY A 96 -3.84 6.71 11.85
N SER A 97 -3.58 7.00 10.56
CA SER A 97 -3.78 8.35 10.02
C SER A 97 -5.26 8.62 9.75
N SER A 98 -5.71 9.84 10.07
CA SER A 98 -7.07 10.32 9.79
C SER A 98 -7.21 11.03 8.43
N GLY A 99 -6.11 11.15 7.69
CA GLY A 99 -6.03 11.89 6.43
C GLY A 99 -4.60 11.84 5.85
N PRO A 100 -4.36 12.53 4.73
CA PRO A 100 -3.04 12.54 4.10
C PRO A 100 -1.95 13.08 5.02
N GLY A 101 -0.82 12.36 5.11
CA GLY A 101 0.29 12.74 6.00
C GLY A 101 0.87 14.12 5.70
N SER A 102 0.86 14.52 4.42
CA SER A 102 1.32 15.83 3.94
C SER A 102 0.63 17.03 4.61
N ARG A 103 -0.60 16.85 5.13
CA ARG A 103 -1.38 17.90 5.80
C ARG A 103 -0.94 18.14 7.24
N HIS A 104 -0.05 17.32 7.76
CA HIS A 104 0.48 17.39 9.12
C HIS A 104 1.96 17.79 9.16
N CYS A 105 2.54 18.15 8.01
CA CYS A 105 3.92 18.59 7.86
C CYS A 105 4.04 20.11 7.84
#